data_AF-A0AA42DJD3-F1
#
_entry.id   AF-A0AA42DJD3-F1
#
_cell.length_a   1.000
_cell.length_b   1.000
_cell.length_c   1.000
_cell.angle_alpha   90.00
_cell.angle_beta   90.00
_cell.angle_gamma   90.00
#
_symmetry.space_group_name_H-M   'P 1'
#
loop_
_entity.id
_entity.type
_entity.pdbx_description
1 polymer ?
#
loop_
_entity_poly.entity_id
_entity_poly.type
_entity_poly.pdbx_seq_one_letter_code
_entity_poly.pdbx_strand_id
1 'polypeptide(L)'
;MAKQFILFDPVTAERKIVTYKLLAGMTGRTVESLKDSKVKGWKLKSLNCYILDVDTPISVYRKLLAKEVIPNEVWRDIPNSRWQVSSYGRYRSKTPRTGKIIYRVPHNTKKSSYMIKIRIGNEGKSCRAHEKVFELFVGEVPKGHVVYHKNGNKYDNRVENLGVITRNKLVEIQATPAQRKPIVQMDKETGEILAEYRSIEAAVDANFTARNTIKRGLEQNIPTIGFIWKYEEQVTDELLYAE
;
A
#
# COMPACT_ATOMS: atom_id res chain seq x y z
N MET A 1 4.99 -24.26 9.49
CA MET A 1 4.58 -22.92 9.01
C MET A 1 3.06 -22.89 8.86
N ALA A 2 2.39 -21.81 9.28
CA ALA A 2 0.95 -21.68 9.12
C ALA A 2 0.56 -21.63 7.62
N LYS A 3 -0.55 -22.28 7.24
CA LYS A 3 -1.04 -22.27 5.85
C LYS A 3 -1.34 -20.84 5.40
N GLN A 4 -0.78 -20.47 4.24
CA GLN A 4 -0.90 -19.15 3.65
C GLN A 4 -1.99 -19.10 2.56
N PHE A 5 -2.58 -17.92 2.38
CA PHE A 5 -3.63 -17.63 1.41
C PHE A 5 -3.37 -16.27 0.76
N ILE A 6 -4.09 -15.98 -0.32
CA ILE A 6 -4.11 -14.67 -0.97
C ILE A 6 -5.40 -13.95 -0.57
N LEU A 7 -5.26 -12.77 0.01
CA LEU A 7 -6.31 -11.77 0.11
C LEU A 7 -6.27 -10.93 -1.17
N PHE A 8 -7.31 -11.04 -1.99
CA PHE A 8 -7.41 -10.39 -3.30
C PHE A 8 -8.43 -9.26 -3.29
N ASP A 9 -7.97 -8.05 -3.60
CA ASP A 9 -8.82 -6.88 -3.82
C ASP A 9 -9.24 -6.81 -5.29
N PRO A 10 -10.54 -6.93 -5.63
CA PRO A 10 -11.02 -6.92 -7.00
C PRO A 10 -11.06 -5.50 -7.62
N VAL A 11 -10.86 -4.43 -6.85
CA VAL A 11 -10.79 -3.06 -7.36
C VAL A 11 -9.38 -2.74 -7.80
N THR A 12 -8.39 -2.93 -6.92
CA THR A 12 -6.98 -2.59 -7.18
C THR A 12 -6.19 -3.73 -7.82
N ALA A 13 -6.73 -4.95 -7.83
CA ALA A 13 -6.03 -6.20 -8.15
C ALA A 13 -4.90 -6.58 -7.16
N GLU A 14 -4.86 -5.93 -5.99
CA GLU A 14 -3.90 -6.20 -4.92
C GLU A 14 -3.99 -7.66 -4.44
N ARG A 15 -2.82 -8.28 -4.23
CA ARG A 15 -2.67 -9.65 -3.74
C ARG A 15 -1.77 -9.64 -2.52
N LYS A 16 -2.34 -9.84 -1.33
CA LYS A 16 -1.58 -9.94 -0.08
C LYS A 16 -1.54 -11.37 0.41
N ILE A 17 -0.36 -11.83 0.81
CA ILE A 17 -0.21 -13.11 1.50
C ILE A 17 -0.67 -12.93 2.94
N VAL A 18 -1.60 -13.78 3.37
CA VAL A 18 -2.24 -13.72 4.69
C VAL A 18 -2.41 -15.12 5.29
N THR A 19 -2.73 -15.18 6.57
CA THR A 19 -3.17 -16.39 7.27
C THR A 19 -4.59 -16.19 7.82
N TYR A 20 -5.31 -17.26 8.14
CA TYR A 20 -6.63 -17.13 8.76
C TYR A 20 -6.59 -16.43 10.12
N LYS A 21 -5.53 -16.66 10.92
CA LYS A 21 -5.36 -15.99 12.22
C LYS A 21 -5.28 -14.47 12.04
N LEU A 22 -4.51 -14.00 11.05
CA LEU A 22 -4.41 -12.58 10.73
C LEU A 22 -5.76 -12.02 10.26
N LEU A 23 -6.44 -12.71 9.35
CA LEU A 23 -7.75 -12.28 8.84
C LEU A 23 -8.82 -12.26 9.94
N ALA A 24 -8.79 -13.20 10.88
CA ALA A 24 -9.70 -13.22 12.03
C ALA A 24 -9.52 -11.97 12.88
N GLY A 25 -8.28 -11.60 13.21
CA GLY A 25 -7.98 -10.36 13.91
C GLY A 25 -8.42 -9.10 13.15
N MET A 26 -8.21 -9.05 11.83
CA MET A 26 -8.60 -7.89 11.00
C MET A 26 -10.11 -7.73 10.82
N THR A 27 -10.86 -8.83 10.83
CA THR A 27 -12.30 -8.82 10.48
C THR A 27 -13.22 -9.05 11.66
N GLY A 28 -12.70 -9.46 12.82
CA GLY A 28 -13.49 -9.89 13.97
C GLY A 28 -14.25 -11.21 13.73
N ARG A 29 -13.97 -11.93 12.64
CA ARG A 29 -14.65 -13.19 12.29
C ARG A 29 -13.88 -14.41 12.80
N THR A 30 -14.60 -15.49 13.07
CA THR A 30 -13.99 -16.79 13.38
C THR A 30 -13.27 -17.38 12.16
N VAL A 31 -12.28 -18.23 12.40
CA VAL A 31 -11.53 -18.92 11.34
C VAL A 31 -12.44 -19.81 10.51
N GLU A 32 -13.43 -20.46 11.13
CA GLU A 32 -14.43 -21.32 10.50
C GLU A 32 -15.27 -20.53 9.50
N SER A 33 -15.71 -19.32 9.88
CA SER A 33 -16.49 -18.44 9.01
C SER A 33 -15.68 -17.91 7.81
N LEU A 34 -14.37 -17.70 8.01
CA LEU A 34 -13.46 -17.32 6.93
C LEU A 34 -13.19 -18.49 5.96
N LYS A 35 -13.02 -19.71 6.48
CA LYS A 35 -12.93 -20.94 5.65
C LYS A 35 -14.18 -21.12 4.81
N ASP A 36 -15.37 -20.96 5.40
CA ASP A 36 -16.65 -21.06 4.70
C ASP A 36 -16.76 -20.00 3.59
N SER A 37 -16.39 -18.76 3.89
CA SER A 37 -16.38 -17.67 2.89
C SER A 37 -15.46 -17.99 1.71
N LYS A 38 -14.29 -18.56 1.98
CA LYS A 38 -13.35 -19.01 0.95
C LYS A 38 -13.97 -20.12 0.08
N VAL A 39 -14.48 -21.19 0.69
CA VAL A 39 -15.07 -22.34 -0.01
C VAL A 39 -16.22 -21.90 -0.91
N LYS A 40 -17.07 -21.00 -0.42
CA LYS A 40 -18.22 -20.45 -1.16
C LYS A 40 -17.84 -19.35 -2.16
N GLY A 41 -16.58 -18.91 -2.20
CA GLY A 41 -16.13 -17.80 -3.05
C GLY A 41 -16.80 -16.47 -2.72
N TRP A 42 -17.16 -16.26 -1.46
CA TRP A 42 -17.83 -15.05 -0.98
C TRP A 42 -16.84 -13.93 -0.72
N LYS A 43 -17.24 -12.71 -1.08
CA LYS A 43 -16.48 -11.49 -0.81
C LYS A 43 -16.61 -11.14 0.67
N LEU A 44 -15.49 -10.91 1.34
CA LEU A 44 -15.44 -10.34 2.68
C LEU A 44 -15.87 -8.87 2.59
N LYS A 45 -17.12 -8.57 2.93
CA LYS A 45 -17.69 -7.21 2.78
C LYS A 45 -16.88 -6.14 3.52
N SER A 46 -16.38 -6.44 4.72
CA SER A 46 -15.60 -5.50 5.54
C SER A 46 -14.27 -5.06 4.91
N LEU A 47 -13.65 -5.92 4.10
CA LEU A 47 -12.36 -5.64 3.44
C LEU A 47 -12.52 -5.44 1.93
N ASN A 48 -13.73 -5.62 1.39
CA ASN A 48 -14.01 -5.73 -0.04
C ASN A 48 -13.12 -6.75 -0.78
N CYS A 49 -12.69 -7.82 -0.13
CA CYS A 49 -11.69 -8.76 -0.67
C CYS A 49 -12.18 -10.21 -0.76
N TYR A 50 -11.52 -11.02 -1.57
CA TYR A 50 -11.70 -12.48 -1.63
C TYR A 50 -10.54 -13.20 -0.99
N ILE A 51 -10.80 -14.36 -0.37
CA ILE A 51 -9.76 -15.28 0.09
C ILE A 51 -9.54 -16.34 -0.99
N LEU A 52 -8.30 -16.55 -1.40
CA LEU A 52 -7.91 -17.47 -2.47
C LEU A 52 -6.71 -18.33 -2.04
N ASP A 53 -6.53 -19.48 -2.67
CA ASP A 53 -5.29 -20.27 -2.48
C ASP A 53 -4.11 -19.62 -3.20
N VAL A 54 -2.90 -19.89 -2.73
CA VAL A 54 -1.66 -19.28 -3.26
C VAL A 54 -1.40 -19.67 -4.72
N ASP A 55 -1.79 -20.89 -5.10
CA ASP A 55 -1.68 -21.46 -6.44
C ASP A 55 -2.87 -21.16 -7.35
N THR A 56 -3.79 -20.29 -6.91
CA THR A 56 -4.96 -19.90 -7.70
C THR A 56 -4.54 -19.44 -9.10
N PRO A 57 -5.13 -19.97 -10.18
CA PRO A 57 -4.74 -19.61 -11.53
C PRO A 57 -5.19 -18.19 -11.90
N ILE A 58 -4.44 -17.54 -12.78
CA ILE A 58 -4.69 -16.14 -13.19
C ILE A 58 -6.12 -15.90 -13.73
N SER A 59 -6.74 -16.93 -14.30
CA SER A 59 -8.10 -16.88 -14.85
C SER A 59 -9.16 -16.58 -13.78
N VAL A 60 -8.98 -17.04 -12.54
CA VAL A 60 -9.90 -16.78 -11.43
C VAL A 60 -9.88 -15.31 -11.06
N TYR A 61 -8.69 -14.70 -10.90
CA TYR A 61 -8.56 -13.27 -10.65
C TYR A 61 -9.23 -12.44 -11.74
N ARG A 62 -9.06 -12.81 -13.02
CA ARG A 62 -9.72 -12.12 -14.13
C ARG A 62 -11.24 -12.18 -14.05
N LYS A 63 -11.80 -13.32 -13.62
CA LYS A 63 -13.25 -13.48 -13.39
C LYS A 63 -13.73 -12.61 -12.22
N LEU A 64 -12.97 -12.57 -11.12
CA LEU A 64 -13.30 -11.75 -9.96
C LEU A 64 -13.23 -10.25 -10.27
N LEU A 65 -12.21 -9.81 -11.01
CA LEU A 65 -12.17 -8.45 -11.57
C LEU A 65 -13.45 -8.20 -12.39
N ALA A 66 -13.75 -9.05 -13.37
CA ALA A 66 -14.92 -8.86 -14.23
C ALA A 66 -16.27 -8.83 -13.47
N LYS A 67 -16.35 -9.53 -12.32
CA LYS A 67 -17.53 -9.53 -11.44
C LYS A 67 -17.71 -8.23 -10.66
N GLU A 68 -16.63 -7.47 -10.44
CA GLU A 68 -16.68 -6.22 -9.68
C GLU A 68 -17.18 -5.06 -10.55
N VAL A 69 -18.38 -4.59 -10.23
CA VAL A 69 -19.04 -3.45 -10.88
C VAL A 69 -18.76 -2.18 -10.09
N ILE A 70 -18.19 -1.18 -10.77
CA ILE A 70 -17.85 0.12 -10.18
C ILE A 70 -18.69 1.18 -10.91
N PRO A 71 -19.68 1.83 -10.25
CA PRO A 71 -20.68 2.66 -10.93
C PRO A 71 -20.11 3.81 -11.79
N ASN A 72 -19.03 4.45 -11.35
CA ASN A 72 -18.45 5.63 -12.00
C ASN A 72 -17.13 5.31 -12.75
N GLU A 73 -16.94 4.05 -13.14
CA GLU A 73 -15.74 3.63 -13.85
C GLU A 73 -15.78 4.02 -15.34
N VAL A 74 -14.91 4.93 -15.73
CA VAL A 74 -14.74 5.37 -17.12
C VAL A 74 -13.59 4.60 -17.75
N TRP A 75 -13.76 4.10 -18.97
CA TRP A 75 -12.73 3.37 -19.72
C TRP A 75 -12.23 4.18 -20.91
N ARG A 76 -10.91 4.28 -21.09
CA ARG A 76 -10.25 4.90 -22.26
C ARG A 76 -9.43 3.86 -23.03
N ASP A 77 -9.46 3.93 -24.35
CA ASP A 77 -8.62 3.12 -25.23
C ASP A 77 -7.16 3.62 -25.19
N ILE A 78 -6.22 2.68 -25.21
CA ILE A 78 -4.81 3.02 -25.41
C ILE A 78 -4.56 3.09 -26.92
N PRO A 79 -4.06 4.23 -27.45
CA PRO A 79 -3.82 4.39 -28.89
C PRO A 79 -2.98 3.26 -29.49
N ASN A 80 -3.31 2.88 -30.72
CA ASN A 80 -2.64 1.80 -31.46
C ASN A 80 -2.61 0.46 -30.71
N SER A 81 -3.62 0.17 -29.89
CA SER A 81 -3.69 -1.09 -29.14
C SER A 81 -5.12 -1.63 -29.08
N ARG A 82 -5.26 -2.87 -28.57
CA ARG A 82 -6.55 -3.46 -28.20
C ARG A 82 -6.86 -3.35 -26.71
N TRP A 83 -6.12 -2.50 -26.00
CA TRP A 83 -6.17 -2.36 -24.56
C TRP A 83 -6.96 -1.13 -24.15
N GLN A 84 -7.59 -1.23 -22.99
CA GLN A 84 -8.29 -0.15 -22.33
C GLN A 84 -7.84 -0.07 -20.88
N VAL A 85 -7.83 1.16 -20.36
CA VAL A 85 -7.52 1.50 -18.97
C VAL A 85 -8.69 2.25 -18.38
N SER A 86 -9.04 1.97 -17.13
CA SER A 86 -10.11 2.67 -16.44
C SER A 86 -9.63 3.79 -15.52
N SER A 87 -10.55 4.70 -15.17
CA SER A 87 -10.34 5.75 -14.16
C SER A 87 -10.00 5.17 -12.78
N TYR A 88 -10.35 3.91 -12.54
CA TYR A 88 -10.02 3.17 -11.32
C TYR A 88 -8.69 2.42 -11.40
N GLY A 89 -7.91 2.62 -12.48
CA GLY A 89 -6.64 1.94 -12.65
C GLY A 89 -6.78 0.46 -12.96
N ARG A 90 -7.90 0.04 -13.58
CA ARG A 90 -8.12 -1.33 -14.04
C ARG A 90 -7.78 -1.46 -15.52
N TYR A 91 -7.40 -2.65 -15.94
CA TYR A 91 -6.92 -2.91 -17.30
C TYR A 91 -7.70 -4.03 -17.94
N ARG A 92 -8.03 -3.87 -19.22
CA ARG A 92 -8.64 -4.93 -20.02
C ARG A 92 -8.16 -4.87 -21.47
N SER A 93 -8.32 -5.97 -22.19
CA SER A 93 -7.99 -6.03 -23.62
C SER A 93 -9.03 -6.82 -24.39
N LYS A 94 -9.23 -6.49 -25.65
CA LYS A 94 -10.06 -7.27 -26.58
C LYS A 94 -9.25 -8.41 -27.21
N THR A 95 -9.82 -9.60 -27.30
CA THR A 95 -9.19 -10.73 -28.01
C THR A 95 -9.08 -10.43 -29.50
N PRO A 96 -8.00 -10.86 -30.18
CA PRO A 96 -7.82 -10.62 -31.61
C PRO A 96 -8.92 -11.15 -32.52
N ARG A 97 -9.42 -12.35 -32.23
CA ARG A 97 -10.36 -13.07 -33.11
C ARG A 97 -11.82 -12.76 -32.79
N THR A 98 -12.18 -12.71 -31.51
CA THR A 98 -13.59 -12.64 -31.08
C THR A 98 -14.01 -11.29 -30.51
N GLY A 99 -13.07 -10.35 -30.33
CA GLY A 99 -13.36 -9.05 -29.70
C GLY A 99 -13.73 -9.13 -28.21
N LYS A 100 -13.74 -10.33 -27.62
CA LYS A 100 -14.12 -10.57 -26.23
C LYS A 100 -13.21 -9.79 -25.28
N ILE A 101 -13.82 -9.11 -24.32
CA ILE A 101 -13.11 -8.37 -23.28
C ILE A 101 -12.51 -9.35 -22.26
N ILE A 102 -11.23 -9.17 -21.98
CA ILE A 102 -10.49 -9.91 -20.94
C ILE A 102 -9.87 -8.89 -20.00
N TYR A 103 -10.27 -8.94 -18.72
CA TYR A 103 -9.60 -8.19 -17.66
C TYR A 103 -8.17 -8.69 -17.47
N ARG A 104 -7.25 -7.78 -17.19
CA ARG A 104 -5.82 -8.03 -17.12
C ARG A 104 -5.34 -7.66 -15.73
N VAL A 105 -4.62 -8.59 -15.11
CA VAL A 105 -4.09 -8.45 -13.76
C VAL A 105 -2.66 -7.91 -13.90
N PRO A 106 -2.37 -6.71 -13.39
CA PRO A 106 -1.01 -6.21 -13.34
C PRO A 106 -0.13 -7.08 -12.43
N HIS A 107 1.17 -7.05 -12.66
CA HIS A 107 2.14 -7.78 -11.85
C HIS A 107 3.13 -6.82 -11.22
N ASN A 108 3.72 -7.22 -10.09
CA ASN A 108 4.75 -6.46 -9.38
C ASN A 108 6.06 -7.23 -9.50
N THR A 109 7.17 -6.51 -9.68
CA THR A 109 8.52 -7.04 -9.40
C THR A 109 9.07 -6.38 -8.13
N LYS A 110 9.34 -7.17 -7.08
CA LYS A 110 10.06 -6.80 -5.84
C LYS A 110 9.84 -5.34 -5.34
N LYS A 111 8.75 -5.10 -4.60
CA LYS A 111 8.37 -3.79 -3.97
C LYS A 111 8.20 -2.60 -4.93
N SER A 112 8.13 -2.83 -6.24
CA SER A 112 7.84 -1.78 -7.24
C SER A 112 6.34 -1.60 -7.47
N SER A 113 5.97 -0.50 -8.12
CA SER A 113 4.60 -0.26 -8.58
C SER A 113 4.19 -1.28 -9.63
N TYR A 114 2.89 -1.43 -9.85
CA TYR A 114 2.41 -2.37 -10.85
C TYR A 114 2.98 -2.11 -12.25
N MET A 115 3.34 -3.22 -12.89
CA MET A 115 3.81 -3.32 -14.25
C MET A 115 2.77 -4.06 -15.09
N ILE A 116 2.69 -3.68 -16.37
CA ILE A 116 1.79 -4.31 -17.33
C ILE A 116 2.46 -4.38 -18.70
N LYS A 117 2.32 -5.55 -19.34
CA LYS A 117 2.81 -5.77 -20.71
C LYS A 117 1.66 -5.54 -21.68
N ILE A 118 1.76 -4.47 -22.46
CA ILE A 118 0.75 -4.01 -23.40
C ILE A 118 1.28 -4.23 -24.81
N ARG A 119 0.43 -4.74 -25.71
CA ARG A 119 0.78 -4.81 -27.13
C ARG A 119 0.30 -3.52 -27.81
N ILE A 120 1.25 -2.72 -28.29
CA ILE A 120 0.99 -1.46 -29.02
C ILE A 120 1.57 -1.67 -30.42
N GLY A 121 0.71 -1.61 -31.44
CA GLY A 121 1.02 -2.06 -32.80
C GLY A 121 1.48 -3.52 -32.81
N ASN A 122 2.67 -3.75 -33.35
CA ASN A 122 3.28 -5.08 -33.44
C ASN A 122 4.20 -5.43 -32.25
N GLU A 123 4.43 -4.49 -31.34
CA GLU A 123 5.41 -4.64 -30.27
C GLU A 123 4.75 -4.84 -28.90
N GLY A 124 5.40 -5.65 -28.06
CA GLY A 124 5.00 -5.84 -26.66
C GLY A 124 5.83 -4.97 -25.73
N LYS A 125 5.24 -3.90 -25.19
CA LYS A 125 5.91 -2.97 -24.27
C LYS A 125 5.55 -3.26 -22.83
N SER A 126 6.55 -3.40 -21.97
CA SER A 126 6.37 -3.40 -20.52
C SER A 126 6.36 -1.95 -20.03
N CYS A 127 5.33 -1.55 -19.29
CA CYS A 127 5.21 -0.19 -18.77
C CYS A 127 4.66 -0.21 -17.34
N ARG A 128 4.90 0.89 -16.61
CA ARG A 128 4.29 1.11 -15.30
C ARG A 128 2.81 1.36 -15.50
N ALA A 129 2.01 0.57 -14.79
CA ALA A 129 0.58 0.53 -14.95
C ALA A 129 -0.05 1.90 -14.59
N HIS A 130 0.39 2.51 -13.49
CA HIS A 130 -0.09 3.83 -13.04
C HIS A 130 0.27 4.96 -14.01
N GLU A 131 1.47 4.96 -14.61
CA GLU A 131 1.86 5.98 -15.60
C GLU A 131 0.92 5.94 -16.81
N LYS A 132 0.51 4.74 -17.25
CA LYS A 132 -0.44 4.61 -18.36
C LYS A 132 -1.85 5.12 -18.02
N VAL A 133 -2.27 4.99 -16.76
CA VAL A 133 -3.52 5.61 -16.28
C VAL A 133 -3.39 7.13 -16.33
N PHE A 134 -2.31 7.66 -15.78
CA PHE A 134 -2.07 9.10 -15.72
C PHE A 134 -2.01 9.73 -17.12
N GLU A 135 -1.24 9.14 -18.02
CA GLU A 135 -1.11 9.58 -19.42
C GLU A 135 -2.46 9.71 -20.11
N LEU A 136 -3.35 8.73 -19.94
CA LEU A 136 -4.62 8.69 -20.65
C LEU A 136 -5.70 9.56 -20.02
N PHE A 137 -5.65 9.82 -18.71
CA PHE A 137 -6.71 10.55 -17.99
C PHE A 137 -6.33 11.99 -17.64
N VAL A 138 -5.05 12.27 -17.44
CA VAL A 138 -4.54 13.58 -17.02
C VAL A 138 -3.68 14.22 -18.11
N GLY A 139 -2.77 13.46 -18.71
CA GLY A 139 -1.94 13.91 -19.83
C GLY A 139 -0.45 13.76 -19.57
N GLU A 140 0.34 14.62 -20.20
CA GLU A 140 1.80 14.51 -20.18
C GLU A 140 2.41 14.86 -18.81
N VAL A 141 3.51 14.19 -18.48
CA VAL A 141 4.29 14.46 -17.27
C VAL A 141 5.38 15.47 -17.63
N PRO A 142 5.45 16.64 -16.97
CA PRO A 142 6.49 17.63 -17.23
C PRO A 142 7.90 17.04 -17.05
N LYS A 143 8.87 17.56 -17.81
CA LYS A 143 10.27 17.14 -17.70
C LYS A 143 10.76 17.25 -16.25
N GLY A 144 11.51 16.24 -15.80
CA GLY A 144 12.03 16.18 -14.42
C GLY A 144 11.01 15.76 -13.35
N HIS A 145 9.76 15.50 -13.74
CA HIS A 145 8.72 15.03 -12.83
C HIS A 145 8.43 13.54 -13.03
N VAL A 146 7.80 12.94 -12.02
CA VAL A 146 7.36 11.55 -12.01
C VAL A 146 5.95 11.46 -11.47
N VAL A 147 5.19 10.47 -11.97
CA VAL A 147 3.89 10.12 -11.39
C VAL A 147 4.11 9.43 -10.05
N TYR A 148 3.31 9.76 -9.05
CA TYR A 148 3.37 9.13 -7.73
C TYR A 148 1.96 8.83 -7.18
N HIS A 149 1.90 7.90 -6.22
CA HIS A 149 0.70 7.56 -5.47
C HIS A 149 0.59 8.44 -4.23
N LYS A 150 -0.46 9.27 -4.17
CA LYS A 150 -0.69 10.23 -3.07
C LYS A 150 -0.82 9.53 -1.72
N ASN A 151 -1.52 8.39 -1.67
CA ASN A 151 -1.68 7.58 -0.46
C ASN A 151 -0.51 6.62 -0.17
N GLY A 152 0.55 6.61 -1.00
CA GLY A 152 1.68 5.69 -0.88
C GLY A 152 1.39 4.23 -1.26
N ASN A 153 0.14 3.85 -1.51
CA ASN A 153 -0.23 2.51 -1.95
C ASN A 153 0.02 2.34 -3.45
N LYS A 154 1.10 1.62 -3.79
CA LYS A 154 1.55 1.40 -5.18
C LYS A 154 0.62 0.52 -6.03
N TYR A 155 -0.42 -0.05 -5.42
CA TYR A 155 -1.44 -0.86 -6.10
C TYR A 155 -2.69 -0.05 -6.43
N ASP A 156 -2.89 1.09 -5.77
CA ASP A 156 -4.05 1.96 -5.96
C ASP A 156 -3.82 2.94 -7.12
N ASN A 157 -4.05 2.45 -8.34
CA ASN A 157 -3.82 3.23 -9.55
C ASN A 157 -5.02 4.11 -9.96
N ARG A 158 -5.97 4.38 -9.07
CA ARG A 158 -7.09 5.29 -9.37
C ARG A 158 -6.56 6.68 -9.73
N VAL A 159 -7.14 7.32 -10.75
CA VAL A 159 -6.70 8.64 -11.24
C VAL A 159 -6.64 9.66 -10.11
N GLU A 160 -7.64 9.68 -9.22
CA GLU A 160 -7.71 10.57 -8.05
C GLU A 160 -6.51 10.40 -7.09
N ASN A 161 -5.97 9.19 -6.99
CA ASN A 161 -4.83 8.86 -6.14
C ASN A 161 -3.47 9.13 -6.83
N LEU A 162 -3.46 9.42 -8.13
CA LEU A 162 -2.22 9.74 -8.84
C LEU A 162 -1.96 11.24 -8.81
N GLY A 163 -0.69 11.61 -8.72
CA GLY A 163 -0.20 12.98 -8.81
C GLY A 163 1.14 13.05 -9.52
N VAL A 164 1.66 14.25 -9.70
CA VAL A 164 2.96 14.52 -10.32
C VAL A 164 3.82 15.31 -9.36
N ILE A 165 5.08 14.91 -9.24
CA ILE A 165 6.04 15.55 -8.33
C ILE A 165 7.45 15.46 -8.91
N THR A 166 8.36 16.34 -8.48
CA THR A 166 9.78 16.21 -8.85
C THR A 166 10.38 14.94 -8.24
N ARG A 167 11.34 14.34 -8.95
CA ARG A 167 12.01 13.12 -8.45
C ARG A 167 12.65 13.32 -7.07
N ASN A 168 13.29 14.47 -6.86
CA ASN A 168 13.97 14.80 -5.61
C ASN A 168 12.97 14.88 -4.44
N LYS A 169 11.84 15.56 -4.65
CA LYS A 169 10.83 15.68 -3.59
C LYS A 169 10.16 14.34 -3.29
N LEU A 170 9.96 13.47 -4.29
CA LEU A 170 9.48 12.11 -4.05
C LEU A 170 10.45 11.31 -3.17
N VAL A 171 11.75 11.39 -3.44
CA VAL A 171 12.78 10.73 -2.64
C VAL A 171 12.78 11.26 -1.21
N GLU A 172 12.70 12.58 -1.03
CA GLU A 172 12.59 13.21 0.29
C GLU A 172 11.38 12.70 1.07
N ILE A 173 10.19 12.69 0.45
CA ILE A 173 8.95 12.20 1.08
C ILE A 173 9.07 10.71 1.41
N GLN A 174 9.67 9.90 0.55
CA GLN A 174 9.83 8.45 0.79
C GLN A 174 10.90 8.15 1.84
N ALA A 175 11.93 8.98 1.97
CA ALA A 175 12.96 8.86 2.99
C ALA A 175 12.46 9.34 4.36
N THR A 176 11.58 10.34 4.40
CA THR A 176 11.14 10.98 5.65
C THR A 176 10.57 9.97 6.68
N PRO A 177 9.64 9.04 6.32
CA PRO A 177 9.19 8.02 7.26
C PRO A 177 10.28 7.07 7.74
N ALA A 178 11.26 6.74 6.88
CA ALA A 178 12.40 5.90 7.26
C ALA A 178 13.38 6.62 8.20
N GLN A 179 13.37 7.95 8.19
CA GLN A 179 14.15 8.81 9.08
C GLN A 179 13.44 9.15 10.39
N ARG A 180 12.13 8.92 10.49
CA ARG A 180 11.39 9.08 11.74
C ARG A 180 11.79 7.97 12.68
N LYS A 181 12.49 8.33 13.75
CA LYS A 181 12.83 7.43 14.84
C LYS A 181 11.72 7.52 15.89
N PRO A 182 11.05 6.41 16.23
CA PRO A 182 10.15 6.37 17.37
C PRO A 182 10.89 6.72 18.65
N ILE A 183 10.19 7.43 19.54
CA ILE A 183 10.73 7.84 20.83
C ILE A 183 9.74 7.46 21.92
N VAL A 184 10.27 7.19 23.11
CA VAL A 184 9.49 6.86 24.29
C VAL A 184 9.64 7.98 25.32
N GLN A 185 8.55 8.26 26.00
CA GLN A 185 8.48 9.14 27.16
C GLN A 185 8.46 8.27 28.40
N MET A 186 9.41 8.49 29.29
CA MET A 186 9.57 7.71 30.50
C MET A 186 9.46 8.60 31.73
N ASP A 187 8.92 8.03 32.80
CA ASP A 187 8.94 8.66 34.10
C ASP A 187 10.38 8.82 34.59
N LYS A 188 10.68 9.96 35.19
CA LYS A 188 12.04 10.28 35.63
C LYS A 188 12.45 9.49 36.88
N GLU A 189 11.49 9.15 37.73
CA GLU A 189 11.73 8.54 39.04
C GLU A 189 11.61 7.02 38.98
N THR A 190 10.55 6.52 38.34
CA THR A 190 10.28 5.07 38.24
C THR A 190 10.96 4.43 37.03
N GLY A 191 11.27 5.22 36.00
CA GLY A 191 11.78 4.70 34.72
C GLY A 191 10.72 3.98 33.90
N GLU A 192 9.44 4.05 34.27
CA GLU A 192 8.35 3.39 33.54
C GLU A 192 8.07 4.11 32.21
N ILE A 193 7.71 3.34 31.19
CA ILE A 193 7.27 3.88 29.90
C ILE A 193 5.85 4.43 30.07
N LEU A 194 5.71 5.76 29.92
CA LEU A 194 4.43 6.45 30.04
C LEU A 194 3.72 6.57 28.68
N ALA A 195 4.49 6.78 27.61
CA ALA A 195 3.95 6.91 26.26
C ALA A 195 4.99 6.59 25.19
N GLU A 196 4.52 6.13 24.04
CA GLU A 196 5.33 5.86 22.85
C GLU A 196 4.86 6.74 21.69
N TYR A 197 5.80 7.37 21.01
CA TYR A 197 5.53 8.27 19.90
C TYR A 197 6.27 7.83 18.64
N ARG A 198 5.54 7.74 17.53
CA ARG A 198 6.10 7.39 16.22
C ARG A 198 7.15 8.38 15.69
N SER A 199 7.26 9.58 16.26
CA SER A 199 8.30 10.57 15.96
C SER A 199 8.35 11.68 17.01
N ILE A 200 9.40 12.50 16.98
CA ILE A 200 9.54 13.70 17.82
C ILE A 200 8.35 14.66 17.62
N GLU A 201 7.88 14.85 16.39
CA GLU A 201 6.73 15.72 16.11
C GLU A 201 5.45 15.23 16.79
N ALA A 202 5.20 13.92 16.81
CA ALA A 202 4.04 13.37 17.51
C ALA A 202 4.11 13.62 19.02
N ALA A 203 5.31 13.54 19.61
CA ALA A 203 5.52 13.87 21.01
C ALA A 203 5.38 15.36 21.29
N VAL A 204 5.90 16.21 20.40
CA VAL A 204 5.75 17.67 20.45
C VAL A 204 4.28 18.07 20.50
N ASP A 205 3.47 17.54 19.57
CA ASP A 205 2.05 17.85 19.47
C ASP A 205 1.28 17.39 20.71
N ALA A 206 1.59 16.18 21.22
CA ALA A 206 0.92 15.62 22.39
C ALA A 206 1.32 16.31 23.71
N ASN A 207 2.56 16.81 23.80
CA ASN A 207 3.10 17.45 25.00
C ASN A 207 3.12 18.99 24.91
N PHE A 208 2.53 19.55 23.85
CA PHE A 208 2.44 21.00 23.60
C PHE A 208 3.78 21.73 23.80
N THR A 209 4.86 21.15 23.27
CA THR A 209 6.23 21.65 23.47
C THR A 209 6.94 21.93 22.15
N ALA A 210 8.16 22.48 22.20
CA ALA A 210 8.95 22.72 21.01
C ALA A 210 9.80 21.48 20.65
N ARG A 211 9.98 21.23 19.35
CA ARG A 211 10.85 20.14 18.83
C ARG A 211 12.25 20.13 19.45
N ASN A 212 12.86 21.30 19.59
CA ASN A 212 14.22 21.42 20.13
C ASN A 212 14.29 21.03 21.62
N THR A 213 13.18 21.15 22.36
CA THR A 213 13.11 20.75 23.77
C THR A 213 13.27 19.23 23.89
N ILE A 214 12.44 18.46 23.18
CA ILE A 214 12.51 16.99 23.19
C ILE A 214 13.81 16.51 22.55
N LYS A 215 14.23 17.12 21.43
CA LYS A 215 15.49 16.77 20.75
C LYS A 215 16.71 16.92 21.67
N ARG A 216 16.78 18.01 22.45
CA ARG A 216 17.86 18.21 23.43
C ARG A 216 17.83 17.14 24.52
N GLY A 217 16.64 16.77 25.01
CA GLY A 217 16.46 15.68 25.97
C GLY A 217 17.02 14.36 25.46
N LEU A 218 16.72 14.01 24.21
CA LEU A 218 17.23 12.82 23.52
C LEU A 218 18.75 12.85 23.31
N GLU A 219 19.31 13.98 22.88
CA GLU A 219 20.75 14.12 22.56
C GLU A 219 21.64 14.17 23.81
N GLN A 220 21.17 14.82 24.86
CA GLN A 220 21.94 15.03 26.10
C GLN A 220 21.57 14.04 27.20
N ASN A 221 20.59 13.17 26.95
CA ASN A 221 20.04 12.22 27.91
C ASN A 221 19.62 12.91 29.23
N ILE A 222 18.99 14.07 29.13
CA ILE A 222 18.52 14.87 30.27
C ILE A 222 17.00 14.90 30.33
N PRO A 223 16.41 15.02 31.53
CA PRO A 223 14.98 15.25 31.66
C PRO A 223 14.58 16.57 30.99
N THR A 224 13.55 16.53 30.15
CA THR A 224 12.92 17.73 29.59
C THR A 224 11.43 17.63 29.75
N ILE A 225 10.78 18.77 30.04
CA ILE A 225 9.35 18.85 30.38
C ILE A 225 8.90 17.84 31.46
N GLY A 226 9.79 17.48 32.39
CA GLY A 226 9.52 16.55 33.48
C GLY A 226 9.78 15.07 33.16
N PHE A 227 10.10 14.72 31.91
CA PHE A 227 10.23 13.34 31.45
C PHE A 227 11.62 13.03 30.88
N ILE A 228 11.98 11.75 30.92
CA ILE A 228 13.13 11.22 30.19
C ILE A 228 12.65 10.79 28.80
N TRP A 229 13.44 11.11 27.78
CA TRP A 229 13.13 10.80 26.38
C TRP A 229 14.22 9.91 25.83
N LYS A 230 13.85 8.76 25.27
CA LYS A 230 14.78 7.83 24.61
C LYS A 230 14.26 7.43 23.24
N TYR A 231 15.15 7.04 22.34
CA TYR A 231 14.73 6.32 21.13
C TYR A 231 14.27 4.91 21.52
N GLU A 232 13.25 4.39 20.85
CA GLU A 232 12.72 3.03 21.09
C GLU A 232 13.81 1.95 21.04
N GLU A 233 14.77 2.09 20.10
CA GLU A 233 15.92 1.20 19.95
C GLU A 233 16.78 1.15 21.23
N GLN A 234 17.04 2.29 21.87
CA GLN A 234 17.84 2.35 23.10
C GLN A 234 17.15 1.63 24.26
N VAL A 235 15.82 1.77 24.36
CA VAL A 235 15.05 1.11 25.41
C VAL A 235 14.96 -0.40 25.17
N THR A 236 14.85 -0.80 23.92
CA THR A 236 14.84 -2.22 23.54
C THR A 236 16.17 -2.88 23.89
N ASP A 237 17.30 -2.22 23.61
CA ASP A 237 18.63 -2.71 23.98
C ASP A 237 18.80 -2.78 25.51
N GLU A 238 18.36 -1.76 26.24
CA GLU A 238 18.41 -1.76 27.71
C GLU A 238 17.56 -2.88 28.34
N LEU A 239 16.40 -3.21 27.76
CA LEU A 239 15.55 -4.30 28.24
C LEU A 239 16.08 -5.69 27.88
N LEU A 240 16.76 -5.83 26.74
CA LEU A 240 17.31 -7.12 26.27
C LEU A 240 18.65 -7.49 26.93
N TYR A 241 19.39 -6.49 27.40
CA TYR A 241 20.72 -6.65 28.00
C TYR A 241 20.80 -6.21 29.47
N ALA A 242 19.66 -5.98 30.13
CA ALA A 242 19.59 -5.90 31.58
C ALA A 242 19.69 -7.32 32.16
N GLU A 243 20.85 -7.65 32.74
CA GLU A 243 21.06 -8.85 33.57
C GLU A 243 20.22 -8.83 34.85
#